data_AF-A0AAU7X8V4-F1
#
_entry.id   AF-A0AAU7X8V4-F1
#
_cell.length_a   1.000
_cell.length_b   1.000
_cell.length_c   1.000
_cell.angle_alpha   90.00
_cell.angle_beta   90.00
_cell.angle_gamma   90.00
#
_symmetry.space_group_name_H-M   'P 1'
#
loop_
_entity.id
_entity.type
_entity.pdbx_description
1 polymer ?
#
loop_
_entity_poly.entity_id
_entity_poly.type
_entity_poly.pdbx_seq_one_letter_code
_entity_poly.pdbx_strand_id
1 'polypeptide(L)'
;MSSPQIFDPALGARRRARARRLAVPGADFLLARAAEDLADRLATLTRRFDVAVDLGRHAGAAAPVIASADRATRVLVAPTDPNTPGDVTVDEEALALAPGSVDLVVSLLSLHEVNDLPGALVQIRRALRPDGLLLAALPGGATLTELREALLAAEVEATGGASPRVSPFVDVRDLGGLLQRAGFALPVTDTDRFTVRYDSMFALIRDLRAMGATSILTERSRRPLPRAVFLRAAAIYAERFADPDGRVRATFEIVSASGWAPHESQQKPLKPGSATARLADALNTREWSAGEGPGGTG
;
A
#
# COMPACT_ATOMS: atom_id res chain seq x y z
N MET A 1 8.20 25.49 1.20
CA MET A 1 9.07 24.78 0.23
C MET A 1 8.16 23.92 -0.64
N SER A 2 8.35 23.91 -1.95
CA SER A 2 7.55 23.05 -2.85
C SER A 2 7.84 21.58 -2.55
N SER A 3 6.81 20.73 -2.52
CA SER A 3 6.97 19.28 -2.37
C SER A 3 7.79 18.71 -3.54
N PRO A 4 8.70 17.75 -3.30
CA PRO A 4 9.58 17.19 -4.32
C PRO A 4 8.75 16.48 -5.41
N GLN A 5 9.04 16.75 -6.69
CA GLN A 5 8.33 16.14 -7.82
C GLN A 5 8.98 14.80 -8.22
N ILE A 6 8.60 13.74 -7.52
CA ILE A 6 9.11 12.38 -7.70
C ILE A 6 8.41 11.68 -8.87
N PHE A 7 7.09 11.84 -8.98
CA PHE A 7 6.23 11.15 -9.94
C PHE A 7 5.65 12.13 -10.98
N ASP A 8 5.41 11.64 -12.19
CA ASP A 8 4.75 12.35 -13.29
C ASP A 8 3.26 11.93 -13.35
N PRO A 9 2.33 12.72 -12.77
CA PRO A 9 0.94 12.32 -12.62
C PRO A 9 0.23 12.17 -13.97
N ALA A 10 0.61 13.01 -14.95
CA ALA A 10 0.06 12.96 -16.31
C ALA A 10 0.46 11.65 -17.03
N LEU A 11 1.70 11.19 -16.85
CA LEU A 11 2.11 9.87 -17.34
C LEU A 11 1.36 8.74 -16.63
N GLY A 12 1.19 8.83 -15.30
CA GLY A 12 0.40 7.88 -14.51
C GLY A 12 -1.03 7.74 -15.04
N ALA A 13 -1.73 8.86 -15.23
CA ALA A 13 -3.07 8.89 -15.79
C ALA A 13 -3.13 8.22 -17.18
N ARG A 14 -2.19 8.52 -18.09
CA ARG A 14 -2.12 7.89 -19.42
C ARG A 14 -1.92 6.37 -19.35
N ARG A 15 -1.07 5.89 -18.42
CA ARG A 15 -0.80 4.46 -18.26
C ARG A 15 -1.99 3.71 -17.69
N ARG A 16 -2.71 4.31 -16.74
CA ARG A 16 -3.95 3.77 -16.18
C ARG A 16 -5.07 3.76 -17.21
N ALA A 17 -5.24 4.83 -17.98
CA ALA A 17 -6.21 4.87 -19.08
C ALA A 17 -5.94 3.76 -20.11
N ARG A 18 -4.67 3.52 -20.45
CA ARG A 18 -4.28 2.39 -21.32
C ARG A 18 -4.62 1.04 -20.68
N ALA A 19 -4.27 0.85 -19.41
CA ALA A 19 -4.56 -0.38 -18.67
C ALA A 19 -6.06 -0.70 -18.66
N ARG A 20 -6.91 0.28 -18.31
CA ARG A 20 -8.37 0.14 -18.34
C ARG A 20 -8.92 -0.21 -19.73
N ARG A 21 -8.35 0.38 -20.79
CA ARG A 21 -8.75 0.05 -22.16
C ARG A 21 -8.35 -1.37 -22.57
N LEU A 22 -7.21 -1.87 -22.09
CA LEU A 22 -6.77 -3.24 -22.37
C LEU A 22 -7.60 -4.26 -21.60
N ALA A 23 -8.02 -3.94 -20.37
CA ALA A 23 -8.87 -4.76 -19.51
C ALA A 23 -8.43 -6.25 -19.48
N VAL A 24 -7.12 -6.48 -19.34
CA VAL A 24 -6.57 -7.84 -19.35
C VAL A 24 -7.10 -8.61 -18.14
N PRO A 25 -7.84 -9.71 -18.32
CA PRO A 25 -8.39 -10.46 -17.21
C PRO A 25 -7.31 -10.97 -16.25
N GLY A 26 -7.53 -10.79 -14.94
CA GLY A 26 -6.62 -11.25 -13.89
C GLY A 26 -5.35 -10.41 -13.70
N ALA A 27 -5.10 -9.40 -14.54
CA ALA A 27 -3.96 -8.51 -14.35
C ALA A 27 -4.06 -7.68 -13.06
N ASP A 28 -5.26 -7.50 -12.53
CA ASP A 28 -5.58 -6.75 -11.32
C ASP A 28 -5.40 -7.54 -10.01
N PHE A 29 -4.71 -8.69 -10.04
CA PHE A 29 -4.53 -9.56 -8.87
C PHE A 29 -3.98 -8.86 -7.62
N LEU A 30 -3.13 -7.83 -7.77
CA LEU A 30 -2.64 -7.03 -6.64
C LEU A 30 -3.77 -6.22 -5.97
N LEU A 31 -4.64 -5.63 -6.79
CA LEU A 31 -5.79 -4.87 -6.31
C LEU A 31 -6.84 -5.80 -5.71
N ALA A 32 -7.07 -6.96 -6.33
CA ALA A 32 -7.95 -8.00 -5.79
C ALA A 32 -7.48 -8.46 -4.40
N ARG A 33 -6.18 -8.75 -4.24
CA ARG A 33 -5.60 -9.12 -2.94
C ARG A 33 -5.74 -8.02 -1.89
N ALA A 34 -5.53 -6.75 -2.27
CA ALA A 34 -5.73 -5.61 -1.37
C ALA A 34 -7.21 -5.44 -0.97
N ALA A 35 -8.14 -5.75 -1.87
CA ALA A 35 -9.57 -5.72 -1.62
C ALA A 35 -10.03 -6.87 -0.71
N GLU A 36 -9.43 -8.06 -0.83
CA GLU A 36 -9.62 -9.19 0.08
C GLU A 36 -9.14 -8.86 1.50
N ASP A 37 -7.91 -8.34 1.66
CA ASP A 37 -7.39 -7.90 2.97
C ASP A 37 -8.25 -6.79 3.58
N LEU A 38 -8.76 -5.85 2.77
CA LEU A 38 -9.72 -4.86 3.22
C LEU A 38 -11.00 -5.51 3.77
N ALA A 39 -11.55 -6.52 3.09
CA ALA A 39 -12.76 -7.21 3.53
C ALA A 39 -12.57 -7.85 4.91
N ASP A 40 -11.43 -8.54 5.09
CA ASP A 40 -11.08 -9.17 6.36
C ASP A 40 -10.95 -8.13 7.48
N ARG A 41 -10.28 -7.00 7.21
CA ARG A 41 -10.16 -5.91 8.19
C ARG A 41 -11.51 -5.31 8.57
N LEU A 42 -12.34 -5.01 7.58
CA LEU A 42 -13.69 -4.50 7.82
C LEU A 42 -14.55 -5.50 8.62
N ALA A 43 -14.38 -6.80 8.41
CA ALA A 43 -15.08 -7.82 9.18
C ALA A 43 -14.74 -7.77 10.69
N THR A 44 -13.51 -7.40 11.05
CA THR A 44 -13.08 -7.27 12.46
C THR A 44 -13.59 -6.03 13.18
N LEU A 45 -14.04 -5.00 12.44
CA LEU A 45 -14.55 -3.78 13.05
C LEU A 45 -15.88 -4.04 13.77
N THR A 46 -16.14 -3.33 14.86
CA THR A 46 -17.47 -3.33 15.51
C THR A 46 -18.27 -2.08 15.15
N ARG A 47 -17.57 -1.02 14.72
CA ARG A 47 -18.15 0.26 14.34
C ARG A 47 -18.83 0.19 12.97
N ARG A 48 -19.91 0.96 12.85
CA ARG A 48 -20.53 1.35 11.58
C ARG A 48 -20.30 2.84 11.36
N PHE A 49 -20.05 3.20 10.12
CA PHE A 49 -19.72 4.54 9.65
C PHE A 49 -20.93 5.13 8.90
N ASP A 50 -21.11 6.45 8.92
CA ASP A 50 -22.19 7.06 8.14
C ASP A 50 -21.74 7.27 6.69
N VAL A 51 -20.57 7.86 6.51
CA VAL A 51 -20.01 8.20 5.19
C VAL A 51 -18.61 7.61 5.06
N ALA A 52 -18.46 6.66 4.14
CA ALA A 52 -17.18 6.15 3.69
C ALA A 52 -16.76 6.76 2.35
N VAL A 53 -15.46 6.89 2.11
CA VAL A 53 -14.87 7.31 0.85
C VAL A 53 -13.92 6.24 0.35
N ASP A 54 -14.18 5.72 -0.85
CA ASP A 54 -13.21 4.96 -1.64
C ASP A 54 -12.37 5.96 -2.45
N LEU A 55 -11.14 6.18 -2.01
CA LEU A 55 -10.26 7.27 -2.43
C LEU A 55 -9.11 6.79 -3.31
N GLY A 56 -8.95 7.45 -4.45
CA GLY A 56 -7.72 7.43 -5.23
C GLY A 56 -7.87 6.85 -6.63
N ARG A 57 -6.75 6.45 -7.23
CA ARG A 57 -6.68 6.05 -8.64
C ARG A 57 -7.43 4.74 -8.97
N HIS A 58 -7.65 3.91 -7.95
CA HIS A 58 -8.38 2.64 -8.03
C HIS A 58 -9.77 2.75 -7.39
N ALA A 59 -10.26 3.97 -7.15
CA ALA A 59 -11.60 4.20 -6.62
C ALA A 59 -12.65 3.48 -7.49
N GLY A 60 -13.59 2.83 -6.82
CA GLY A 60 -14.54 1.87 -7.36
C GLY A 60 -14.23 0.43 -6.94
N ALA A 61 -12.99 0.13 -6.55
CA ALA A 61 -12.58 -1.20 -6.13
C ALA A 61 -12.91 -1.50 -4.66
N ALA A 62 -12.77 -0.52 -3.75
CA ALA A 62 -13.10 -0.72 -2.35
C ALA A 62 -14.59 -0.52 -2.06
N ALA A 63 -15.29 0.29 -2.86
CA ALA A 63 -16.70 0.56 -2.66
C ALA A 63 -17.61 -0.68 -2.52
N PRO A 64 -17.53 -1.69 -3.41
CA PRO A 64 -18.33 -2.92 -3.25
C PRO A 64 -17.94 -3.73 -2.00
N VAL A 65 -16.66 -3.69 -1.59
CA VAL A 65 -16.18 -4.37 -0.38
C VAL A 65 -16.77 -3.70 0.87
N ILE A 66 -16.73 -2.36 0.94
CA ILE A 66 -17.29 -1.59 2.05
C ILE A 66 -18.81 -1.83 2.15
N ALA A 67 -19.51 -1.83 1.02
CA ALA A 67 -20.94 -2.08 0.97
C ALA A 67 -21.30 -3.51 1.42
N SER A 68 -20.55 -4.51 0.95
CA SER A 68 -20.76 -5.92 1.31
C SER A 68 -20.50 -6.21 2.78
N ALA A 69 -19.59 -5.47 3.40
CA ALA A 69 -19.30 -5.58 4.82
C ALA A 69 -20.33 -4.87 5.73
N ASP A 70 -21.32 -4.16 5.16
CA ASP A 70 -22.31 -3.31 5.87
C ASP A 70 -21.68 -2.37 6.91
N ARG A 71 -20.50 -1.83 6.58
CA ARG A 71 -19.75 -0.93 7.47
C ARG A 71 -20.06 0.53 7.26
N ALA A 72 -20.74 0.92 6.18
CA ALA A 72 -21.06 2.31 5.92
C ALA A 72 -22.49 2.49 5.39
N THR A 73 -23.20 3.51 5.87
CA THR A 73 -24.53 3.87 5.34
C THR A 73 -24.44 4.39 3.91
N ARG A 74 -23.41 5.18 3.60
CA ARG A 74 -23.12 5.71 2.26
C ARG A 74 -21.65 5.50 1.93
N VAL A 75 -21.38 5.08 0.70
CA VAL A 75 -20.02 4.99 0.15
C VAL A 75 -19.89 5.94 -1.02
N LEU A 76 -18.94 6.87 -0.93
CA LEU A 76 -18.58 7.80 -1.99
C LEU A 76 -17.37 7.27 -2.75
N VAL A 77 -17.42 7.27 -4.07
CA VAL A 77 -16.30 6.91 -4.94
C VAL A 77 -15.60 8.18 -5.39
N ALA A 78 -14.34 8.37 -4.98
CA ALA A 78 -13.57 9.57 -5.23
C ALA A 78 -12.32 9.28 -6.10
N PRO A 79 -12.49 9.16 -7.44
CA PRO A 79 -11.39 8.87 -8.35
C PRO A 79 -10.49 10.09 -8.58
N THR A 80 -9.24 9.84 -8.96
CA THR A 80 -8.32 10.92 -9.40
C THR A 80 -8.38 11.25 -10.89
N ASP A 81 -9.03 10.41 -11.68
CA ASP A 81 -9.20 10.62 -13.11
C ASP A 81 -10.65 11.04 -13.38
N PRO A 82 -10.90 12.21 -13.98
CA PRO A 82 -12.25 12.70 -14.26
C PRO A 82 -13.02 11.82 -15.27
N ASN A 83 -12.34 10.94 -16.01
CA ASN A 83 -12.97 9.99 -16.91
C ASN A 83 -13.35 8.66 -16.23
N THR A 84 -12.97 8.47 -14.96
CA THR A 84 -13.39 7.32 -14.17
C THR A 84 -14.72 7.65 -13.49
N PRO A 85 -15.76 6.81 -13.60
CA PRO A 85 -17.01 7.01 -12.87
C PRO A 85 -16.79 7.14 -11.37
N GLY A 86 -17.42 8.12 -10.75
CA GLY A 86 -17.38 8.34 -9.30
C GLY A 86 -18.26 9.53 -8.90
N ASP A 87 -18.43 9.72 -7.59
CA ASP A 87 -19.22 10.81 -7.02
C ASP A 87 -18.49 12.16 -7.11
N VAL A 88 -17.16 12.15 -6.95
CA VAL A 88 -16.34 13.37 -6.95
C VAL A 88 -14.92 13.08 -7.43
N THR A 89 -14.44 13.81 -8.44
CA THR A 89 -13.02 13.75 -8.82
C THR A 89 -12.18 14.52 -7.81
N VAL A 90 -11.10 13.93 -7.33
CA VAL A 90 -10.21 14.52 -6.32
C VAL A 90 -8.76 14.57 -6.78
N ASP A 91 -8.01 15.51 -6.20
CA ASP A 91 -6.55 15.46 -6.18
C ASP A 91 -6.11 14.87 -4.83
N GLU A 92 -5.30 13.81 -4.84
CA GLU A 92 -4.80 13.19 -3.61
C GLU A 92 -3.80 14.09 -2.85
N GLU A 93 -3.14 15.02 -3.54
CA GLU A 93 -2.22 16.01 -2.94
C GLU A 93 -2.96 17.29 -2.51
N ALA A 94 -4.17 17.52 -3.01
CA ALA A 94 -5.04 18.65 -2.67
C ALA A 94 -6.49 18.18 -2.49
N LEU A 95 -6.71 17.40 -1.43
CA LEU A 95 -7.95 16.67 -1.18
C LEU A 95 -9.11 17.65 -0.93
N ALA A 96 -10.06 17.70 -1.85
CA ALA A 96 -11.22 18.57 -1.80
C ALA A 96 -12.35 18.04 -0.87
N LEU A 97 -11.99 17.43 0.26
CA LEU A 97 -12.94 16.97 1.28
C LEU A 97 -13.03 17.99 2.43
N ALA A 98 -14.25 18.32 2.83
CA ALA A 98 -14.46 19.24 3.94
C ALA A 98 -13.94 18.63 5.27
N PRO A 99 -13.38 19.43 6.19
CA PRO A 99 -12.92 18.93 7.48
C PRO A 99 -14.05 18.26 8.28
N GLY A 100 -13.79 17.10 8.89
CA GLY A 100 -14.78 16.36 9.68
C GLY A 100 -16.06 16.01 8.91
N SER A 101 -15.94 15.70 7.62
CA SER A 101 -17.10 15.41 6.77
C SER A 101 -17.36 13.92 6.54
N VAL A 102 -16.36 13.07 6.77
CA VAL A 102 -16.42 11.63 6.49
C VAL A 102 -15.94 10.80 7.68
N ASP A 103 -16.38 9.55 7.80
CA ASP A 103 -16.06 8.70 8.96
C ASP A 103 -15.10 7.55 8.60
N LEU A 104 -15.05 7.13 7.34
CA LEU A 104 -14.12 6.12 6.84
C LEU A 104 -13.50 6.58 5.53
N VAL A 105 -12.18 6.49 5.41
CA VAL A 105 -11.46 6.66 4.14
C VAL A 105 -10.72 5.37 3.84
N VAL A 106 -10.96 4.79 2.67
CA VAL A 106 -10.25 3.63 2.15
C VAL A 106 -9.44 4.04 0.93
N SER A 107 -8.17 3.67 0.86
CA SER A 107 -7.34 3.90 -0.33
C SER A 107 -6.51 2.67 -0.69
N LEU A 108 -6.84 2.02 -1.80
CA LEU A 108 -6.16 0.80 -2.25
C LEU A 108 -5.17 1.12 -3.37
N LEU A 109 -3.90 0.79 -3.11
CA LEU A 109 -2.77 0.90 -4.03
C LEU A 109 -2.69 2.27 -4.73
N SER A 110 -3.02 3.36 -4.02
CA SER A 110 -3.06 4.71 -4.61
C SER A 110 -2.01 5.67 -4.06
N LEU A 111 -1.93 5.78 -2.73
CA LEU A 111 -1.12 6.81 -2.05
C LEU A 111 0.40 6.70 -2.32
N HIS A 112 0.91 5.61 -2.88
CA HIS A 112 2.34 5.45 -3.17
C HIS A 112 2.85 6.23 -4.41
N GLU A 113 1.96 6.83 -5.21
CA GLU A 113 2.33 7.64 -6.39
C GLU A 113 2.11 9.15 -6.17
N VAL A 114 1.77 9.58 -4.96
CA VAL A 114 1.67 11.01 -4.64
C VAL A 114 3.06 11.56 -4.29
N ASN A 115 3.32 12.80 -4.66
CA ASN A 115 4.56 13.52 -4.38
C ASN A 115 4.65 14.03 -2.94
N ASP A 116 3.50 14.23 -2.28
CA ASP A 116 3.41 14.67 -0.89
C ASP A 116 2.55 13.70 -0.05
N LEU A 117 3.09 12.50 0.20
CA LEU A 117 2.42 11.50 1.03
C LEU A 117 2.14 12.01 2.46
N PRO A 118 3.08 12.70 3.16
CA PRO A 118 2.76 13.31 4.45
C PRO A 118 1.58 14.29 4.37
N GLY A 119 1.56 15.19 3.38
CA GLY A 119 0.49 16.16 3.17
C GLY A 119 -0.86 15.49 2.87
N ALA A 120 -0.87 14.46 2.02
CA ALA A 120 -2.06 13.67 1.73
C ALA A 120 -2.64 13.01 3.00
N LEU A 121 -1.80 12.39 3.83
CA LEU A 121 -2.21 11.78 5.11
C LEU A 121 -2.78 12.83 6.09
N VAL A 122 -2.16 14.01 6.19
CA VAL A 122 -2.66 15.11 7.04
C VAL A 122 -4.04 15.59 6.59
N GLN A 123 -4.28 15.66 5.28
CA GLN A 123 -5.55 16.06 4.68
C GLN A 123 -6.63 15.00 4.88
N ILE A 124 -6.31 13.72 4.67
CA ILE A 124 -7.20 12.59 4.99
C ILE A 124 -7.61 12.65 6.47
N ARG A 125 -6.64 12.77 7.38
CA ARG A 125 -6.89 12.90 8.82
C ARG A 125 -7.77 14.11 9.17
N ARG A 126 -7.66 15.21 8.43
CA ARG A 126 -8.50 16.41 8.61
C ARG A 126 -9.93 16.19 8.13
N ALA A 127 -10.11 15.46 7.03
CA ALA A 127 -11.42 15.15 6.46
C ALA A 127 -12.22 14.19 7.33
N LEU A 128 -11.53 13.30 8.05
CA LEU A 128 -12.14 12.38 9.00
C LEU A 128 -12.79 13.12 10.19
N ARG A 129 -14.01 12.72 10.56
CA ARG A 129 -14.65 13.08 11.83
C ARG A 129 -13.82 12.54 13.00
N PRO A 130 -13.98 13.09 14.22
CA PRO A 130 -13.42 12.47 15.40
C PRO A 130 -13.82 11.00 15.46
N ASP A 131 -12.86 10.12 15.73
CA ASP A 131 -13.03 8.67 15.74
C ASP A 131 -13.36 8.04 14.36
N GLY A 132 -13.08 8.77 13.28
CA GLY A 132 -13.08 8.24 11.92
C GLY A 132 -11.81 7.44 11.61
N LEU A 133 -11.88 6.53 10.64
CA LEU A 133 -10.83 5.57 10.33
C LEU A 133 -10.25 5.79 8.92
N LEU A 134 -8.92 5.71 8.80
CA LEU A 134 -8.23 5.45 7.54
C LEU A 134 -7.90 3.95 7.44
N LEU A 135 -8.18 3.33 6.30
CA LEU A 135 -7.62 2.05 5.86
C LEU A 135 -6.92 2.25 4.50
N ALA A 136 -5.62 2.03 4.44
CA ALA A 136 -4.86 2.18 3.20
C ALA A 136 -3.99 0.96 2.93
N ALA A 137 -3.83 0.62 1.65
CA ALA A 137 -2.91 -0.40 1.17
C ALA A 137 -1.96 0.22 0.15
N LEU A 138 -0.66 0.01 0.32
CA LEU A 138 0.38 0.54 -0.57
C LEU A 138 1.37 -0.58 -0.93
N PRO A 139 1.98 -0.59 -2.12
CA PRO A 139 3.12 -1.44 -2.37
C PRO A 139 4.27 -1.10 -1.42
N GLY A 140 4.90 -2.12 -0.86
CA GLY A 140 6.00 -2.03 0.10
C GLY A 140 7.39 -2.12 -0.53
N GLY A 141 8.40 -1.78 0.27
CA GLY A 141 9.82 -1.72 -0.10
C GLY A 141 10.36 -2.96 -0.79
N ALA A 142 9.85 -4.16 -0.49
CA ALA A 142 10.30 -5.40 -1.13
C ALA A 142 9.73 -5.61 -2.55
N THR A 143 8.76 -4.80 -2.99
CA THR A 143 8.09 -4.95 -4.28
C THR A 143 9.07 -4.77 -5.46
N LEU A 144 9.08 -5.77 -6.34
CA LEU A 144 9.83 -5.81 -7.60
C LEU A 144 11.35 -5.66 -7.43
N THR A 145 11.89 -6.15 -6.31
CA THR A 145 13.34 -6.10 -6.02
C THR A 145 14.14 -6.81 -7.10
N GLU A 146 13.72 -8.01 -7.52
CA GLU A 146 14.40 -8.80 -8.55
C GLU A 146 14.42 -8.07 -9.91
N LEU A 147 13.29 -7.45 -10.29
CA LEU A 147 13.19 -6.67 -11.52
C LEU A 147 14.07 -5.42 -11.48
N ARG A 148 14.08 -4.72 -10.34
CA ARG A 148 14.92 -3.53 -10.14
C ARG A 148 16.39 -3.89 -10.29
N GLU A 149 16.85 -4.95 -9.63
CA GLU A 149 18.24 -5.40 -9.68
C GLU A 149 18.67 -5.81 -11.08
N ALA A 150 17.86 -6.61 -11.78
CA ALA A 150 18.18 -7.08 -13.13
C ALA A 150 18.26 -5.92 -14.15
N LEU A 151 17.30 -4.98 -14.09
CA LEU A 151 17.31 -3.80 -14.97
C LEU A 151 18.48 -2.87 -14.65
N LEU A 152 18.75 -2.63 -13.36
CA LEU A 152 19.85 -1.79 -12.93
C LEU A 152 21.18 -2.34 -13.42
N ALA A 153 21.45 -3.63 -13.19
CA ALA A 153 22.69 -4.27 -13.60
C ALA A 153 22.89 -4.20 -15.13
N ALA A 154 21.86 -4.55 -15.90
CA ALA A 154 21.96 -4.52 -17.37
C ALA A 154 22.17 -3.11 -17.93
N GLU A 155 21.53 -2.09 -17.35
CA GLU A 155 21.66 -0.71 -17.83
C GLU A 155 23.02 -0.11 -17.49
N VAL A 156 23.56 -0.41 -16.30
CA VAL A 156 24.93 -0.02 -15.90
C VAL A 156 25.95 -0.65 -16.83
N GLU A 157 25.85 -1.97 -17.08
CA GLU A 157 26.75 -2.68 -17.99
C GLU A 157 26.74 -2.07 -19.41
N ALA A 158 25.57 -1.70 -19.92
CA ALA A 158 25.42 -1.25 -21.30
C ALA A 158 25.69 0.25 -21.52
N THR A 159 25.52 1.09 -20.49
CA THR A 159 25.49 2.55 -20.67
C THR A 159 26.41 3.34 -19.74
N GLY A 160 27.04 2.67 -18.76
CA GLY A 160 27.88 3.33 -17.75
C GLY A 160 27.09 4.15 -16.72
N GLY A 161 25.75 4.05 -16.74
CA GLY A 161 24.85 4.70 -15.81
C GLY A 161 23.52 3.95 -15.74
N ALA A 162 22.60 4.43 -14.90
CA ALA A 162 21.28 3.84 -14.77
C ALA A 162 20.20 4.88 -14.59
N SER A 163 19.02 4.55 -15.07
CA SER A 163 17.82 5.34 -14.86
C SER A 163 16.85 4.58 -13.98
N PRO A 164 16.09 5.24 -13.09
CA PRO A 164 15.20 4.52 -12.19
C PRO A 164 14.01 3.92 -12.96
N ARG A 165 13.94 2.57 -12.98
CA ARG A 165 12.92 1.81 -13.73
C ARG A 165 11.78 1.26 -12.89
N VAL A 166 11.95 1.22 -11.57
CA VAL A 166 10.95 0.77 -10.60
C VAL A 166 10.79 1.88 -9.57
N SER A 167 9.54 2.23 -9.23
CA SER A 167 9.23 3.27 -8.25
C SER A 167 9.88 2.97 -6.89
N PRO A 168 10.30 3.97 -6.10
CA PRO A 168 10.59 3.75 -4.70
C PRO A 168 9.28 3.43 -3.97
N PHE A 169 9.33 2.48 -3.05
CA PHE A 169 8.18 2.08 -2.24
C PHE A 169 8.49 2.31 -0.77
N VAL A 170 7.45 2.56 0.03
CA VAL A 170 7.59 2.91 1.44
C VAL A 170 7.90 1.65 2.27
N ASP A 171 8.76 1.79 3.28
CA ASP A 171 8.94 0.75 4.30
C ASP A 171 7.81 0.81 5.33
N VAL A 172 7.44 -0.34 5.90
CA VAL A 172 6.38 -0.45 6.91
C VAL A 172 6.60 0.44 8.13
N ARG A 173 7.86 0.59 8.57
CA ARG A 173 8.23 1.43 9.72
C ARG A 173 8.09 2.91 9.39
N ASP A 174 8.54 3.30 8.19
CA ASP A 174 8.43 4.68 7.71
C ASP A 174 6.97 5.10 7.56
N LEU A 175 6.11 4.20 7.06
CA LEU A 175 4.68 4.45 6.95
C LEU A 175 4.03 4.61 8.34
N GLY A 176 4.41 3.78 9.32
CA GLY A 176 3.94 3.92 10.70
C GLY A 176 4.35 5.27 11.30
N GLY A 177 5.60 5.69 11.06
CA GLY A 177 6.08 7.02 11.45
C GLY A 177 5.35 8.17 10.74
N LEU A 178 4.97 8.00 9.47
CA LEU A 178 4.19 8.97 8.71
C LEU A 178 2.78 9.15 9.30
N LEU A 179 2.09 8.06 9.66
CA LEU A 179 0.78 8.14 10.32
C LEU A 179 0.85 8.90 11.65
N GLN A 180 1.86 8.62 12.47
CA GLN A 180 2.10 9.33 13.72
C GLN A 180 2.33 10.83 13.48
N ARG A 181 3.19 11.19 12.52
CA ARG A 181 3.45 12.59 12.16
C ARG A 181 2.23 13.30 11.58
N ALA A 182 1.37 12.58 10.86
CA ALA A 182 0.11 13.10 10.35
C ALA A 182 -0.98 13.28 11.44
N GLY A 183 -0.72 12.82 12.67
CA GLY A 183 -1.59 12.99 13.82
C GLY A 183 -2.70 11.94 13.93
N PHE A 184 -2.53 10.78 13.30
CA PHE A 184 -3.43 9.65 13.55
C PHE A 184 -3.19 9.04 14.93
N ALA A 185 -4.29 8.69 15.61
CA ALA A 185 -4.30 7.88 16.81
C ALA A 185 -4.28 6.39 16.45
N LEU A 186 -3.73 5.56 17.35
CA LEU A 186 -3.65 4.11 17.22
C LEU A 186 -3.14 3.65 15.83
N PRO A 187 -2.00 4.17 15.34
CA PRO A 187 -1.49 3.79 14.02
C PRO A 187 -1.05 2.34 14.03
N VAL A 188 -1.53 1.56 13.07
CA VAL A 188 -1.12 0.18 12.84
C VAL A 188 -0.64 0.07 11.41
N THR A 189 0.56 -0.48 11.24
CA THR A 189 1.09 -0.87 9.94
C THR A 189 1.56 -2.32 9.99
N ASP A 190 1.26 -3.05 8.94
CA ASP A 190 1.66 -4.44 8.77
C ASP A 190 1.95 -4.72 7.29
N THR A 191 2.56 -5.88 7.02
CA THR A 191 2.93 -6.25 5.66
C THR A 191 2.47 -7.65 5.31
N ASP A 192 2.10 -7.79 4.05
CA ASP A 192 1.85 -9.06 3.40
C ASP A 192 2.78 -9.18 2.19
N ARG A 193 3.71 -10.14 2.26
CA ARG A 193 4.72 -10.38 1.23
C ARG A 193 4.48 -11.71 0.57
N PHE A 194 4.46 -11.70 -0.75
CA PHE A 194 4.23 -12.89 -1.56
C PHE A 194 5.02 -12.84 -2.86
N THR A 195 5.26 -14.02 -3.43
CA THR A 195 6.04 -14.17 -4.66
C THR A 195 5.15 -14.71 -5.77
N VAL A 196 5.15 -14.03 -6.91
CA VAL A 196 4.51 -14.50 -8.14
C VAL A 196 5.57 -15.04 -9.07
N ARG A 197 5.31 -16.19 -9.70
CA ARG A 197 6.25 -16.88 -10.60
C ARG A 197 5.85 -16.59 -12.04
N TYR A 198 6.79 -16.16 -12.86
CA TYR A 198 6.57 -15.78 -14.26
C TYR A 198 7.43 -16.61 -15.20
N ASP A 199 6.92 -16.92 -16.39
CA ASP A 199 7.70 -17.66 -17.40
C ASP A 199 8.91 -16.85 -17.91
N SER A 200 8.85 -15.52 -17.79
CA SER A 200 9.97 -14.64 -18.11
C SER A 200 9.77 -13.25 -17.53
N MET A 201 10.85 -12.47 -17.45
CA MET A 201 10.80 -11.04 -17.15
C MET A 201 9.84 -10.28 -18.08
N PHE A 202 9.70 -10.69 -19.34
CA PHE A 202 8.79 -10.05 -20.28
C PHE A 202 7.31 -10.31 -19.94
N ALA A 203 6.98 -11.48 -19.40
CA ALA A 203 5.64 -11.77 -18.91
C ALA A 203 5.29 -10.85 -17.74
N LEU A 204 6.19 -10.72 -16.75
CA LEU A 204 6.04 -9.76 -15.65
C LEU A 204 5.83 -8.32 -16.15
N ILE A 205 6.67 -7.86 -17.09
CA ILE A 205 6.54 -6.49 -17.64
C ILE A 205 5.21 -6.29 -18.38
N ARG A 206 4.68 -7.33 -19.04
CA ARG A 206 3.34 -7.26 -19.67
C ARG A 206 2.25 -7.06 -18.63
N ASP A 207 2.28 -7.82 -17.54
CA ASP A 207 1.32 -7.67 -16.44
C ASP A 207 1.40 -6.30 -15.79
N LEU A 208 2.62 -5.80 -15.50
CA LEU A 208 2.80 -4.44 -14.98
C LEU A 208 2.25 -3.37 -15.93
N ARG A 209 2.34 -3.59 -17.26
CA ARG A 209 1.73 -2.68 -18.25
C ARG A 209 0.22 -2.79 -18.29
N ALA A 210 -0.32 -3.99 -18.09
CA ALA A 210 -1.75 -4.26 -18.02
C ALA A 210 -2.39 -3.70 -16.75
N MET A 211 -1.64 -3.63 -15.63
CA MET A 211 -2.02 -2.91 -14.40
C MET A 211 -1.84 -1.40 -14.50
N GLY A 212 -1.05 -0.90 -15.45
CA GLY A 212 -0.61 0.50 -15.48
C GLY A 212 0.53 0.81 -14.50
N ALA A 213 1.00 -0.19 -13.74
CA ALA A 213 2.00 -0.10 -12.67
C ALA A 213 3.48 0.00 -13.15
N THR A 214 3.70 0.56 -14.34
CA THR A 214 5.07 0.81 -14.80
C THR A 214 5.59 2.15 -14.22
N SER A 215 6.90 2.30 -13.98
CA SER A 215 7.50 3.48 -13.32
C SER A 215 7.19 4.82 -14.00
N ILE A 216 6.58 5.74 -13.26
CA ILE A 216 6.24 7.10 -13.69
C ILE A 216 7.20 8.17 -13.16
N LEU A 217 8.40 7.78 -12.73
CA LEU A 217 9.34 8.70 -12.08
C LEU A 217 9.77 9.84 -13.00
N THR A 218 9.82 11.06 -12.47
CA THR A 218 10.19 12.28 -13.21
C THR A 218 11.63 12.22 -13.70
N GLU A 219 12.54 11.65 -12.90
CA GLU A 219 13.97 11.51 -13.20
C GLU A 219 14.29 10.35 -14.17
N ARG A 220 13.27 9.65 -14.69
CA ARG A 220 13.48 8.58 -15.68
C ARG A 220 14.11 9.14 -16.96
N SER A 221 14.94 8.33 -17.61
CA SER A 221 15.41 8.59 -18.95
C SER A 221 14.23 8.54 -19.92
N ARG A 222 14.07 9.62 -20.69
CA ARG A 222 13.08 9.73 -21.78
C ARG A 222 13.56 9.06 -23.06
N ARG A 223 14.83 8.61 -23.12
CA ARG A 223 15.35 7.82 -24.22
C ARG A 223 14.90 6.37 -24.06
N PRO A 224 14.30 5.75 -25.09
CA PRO A 224 14.00 4.32 -25.05
C PRO A 224 15.26 3.49 -24.79
N LEU A 225 15.18 2.46 -23.94
CA LEU A 225 16.31 1.54 -23.80
C LEU A 225 16.44 0.70 -25.08
N PRO A 226 17.67 0.46 -25.54
CA PRO A 226 17.92 -0.50 -26.61
C PRO A 226 17.40 -1.89 -26.25
N ARG A 227 16.91 -2.64 -27.25
CA ARG A 227 16.44 -4.02 -27.08
C ARG A 227 17.49 -4.92 -26.40
N ALA A 228 18.76 -4.72 -26.72
CA ALA A 228 19.87 -5.48 -26.14
C ALA A 228 19.91 -5.38 -24.60
N VAL A 229 19.58 -4.22 -24.02
CA VAL A 229 19.55 -4.03 -22.56
C VAL A 229 18.44 -4.87 -21.93
N PHE A 230 17.26 -4.94 -22.55
CA PHE A 230 16.18 -5.80 -22.04
C PHE A 230 16.52 -7.29 -22.14
N LEU A 231 17.20 -7.72 -23.21
CA LEU A 231 17.65 -9.11 -23.32
C LEU A 231 18.70 -9.45 -22.27
N ARG A 232 19.64 -8.53 -22.01
CA ARG A 232 20.63 -8.70 -20.95
C ARG A 232 19.98 -8.72 -19.57
N ALA A 233 19.04 -7.82 -19.29
CA ALA A 233 18.29 -7.83 -18.04
C ALA A 233 17.52 -9.14 -17.86
N ALA A 234 16.88 -9.67 -18.91
CA ALA A 234 16.19 -10.96 -18.86
C ALA A 234 17.15 -12.11 -18.51
N ALA A 235 18.36 -12.12 -19.08
CA ALA A 235 19.38 -13.11 -18.77
C ALA A 235 19.83 -13.01 -17.31
N ILE A 236 20.16 -11.81 -16.83
CA ILE A 236 20.54 -11.57 -15.42
C ILE A 236 19.40 -12.00 -14.47
N TYR A 237 18.16 -11.69 -14.82
CA TYR A 237 16.99 -12.07 -14.02
C TYR A 237 16.90 -13.61 -13.92
N ALA A 238 17.00 -14.32 -15.04
CA ALA A 238 16.96 -15.77 -15.06
C ALA A 238 18.14 -16.40 -14.28
N GLU A 239 19.35 -15.88 -14.47
CA GLU A 239 20.56 -16.34 -13.76
C GLU A 239 20.44 -16.23 -12.23
N ARG A 240 19.82 -15.16 -11.73
CA ARG A 240 19.79 -14.85 -10.29
C ARG A 240 18.52 -15.27 -9.58
N PHE A 241 17.38 -15.28 -10.28
CA PHE A 241 16.06 -15.35 -9.65
C PHE A 241 15.12 -16.40 -10.26
N ALA A 242 15.61 -17.22 -11.21
CA ALA A 242 14.85 -18.38 -11.66
C ALA A 242 14.86 -19.51 -10.62
N ASP A 243 13.75 -20.23 -10.56
CA ASP A 243 13.64 -21.50 -9.85
C ASP A 243 14.10 -22.66 -10.76
N PRO A 244 14.23 -23.90 -10.24
CA PRO A 244 14.71 -25.06 -11.03
C PRO A 244 13.88 -25.39 -12.28
N ASP A 245 12.61 -24.97 -12.34
CA ASP A 245 11.74 -25.15 -13.51
C ASP A 245 11.88 -24.03 -14.57
N GLY A 246 12.80 -23.09 -14.36
CA GLY A 246 13.10 -21.99 -15.27
C GLY A 246 12.19 -20.76 -15.13
N ARG A 247 11.17 -20.78 -14.27
CA ARG A 247 10.31 -19.60 -14.01
C ARG A 247 11.01 -18.62 -13.09
N VAL A 248 10.85 -17.33 -13.35
CA VAL A 248 11.44 -16.25 -12.57
C VAL A 248 10.50 -15.75 -11.48
N ARG A 249 11.04 -15.45 -10.30
CA ARG A 249 10.31 -14.94 -9.14
C ARG A 249 10.17 -13.42 -9.20
N ALA A 250 8.97 -12.91 -8.94
CA ALA A 250 8.71 -11.49 -8.70
C ALA A 250 8.10 -11.34 -7.30
N THR A 251 8.83 -10.70 -6.39
CA THR A 251 8.33 -10.43 -5.05
C THR A 251 7.45 -9.17 -5.05
N PHE A 252 6.29 -9.28 -4.40
CA PHE A 252 5.39 -8.18 -4.12
C PHE A 252 5.18 -8.08 -2.61
N GLU A 253 5.01 -6.86 -2.13
CA GLU A 253 4.69 -6.58 -0.74
C GLU A 253 3.57 -5.55 -0.72
N ILE A 254 2.52 -5.81 0.05
CA ILE A 254 1.47 -4.85 0.35
C ILE A 254 1.66 -4.45 1.81
N VAL A 255 1.90 -3.15 2.03
CA VAL A 255 1.90 -2.55 3.35
C VAL A 255 0.50 -2.02 3.61
N SER A 256 -0.17 -2.60 4.59
CA SER A 256 -1.45 -2.12 5.08
C SER A 256 -1.23 -1.12 6.20
N ALA A 257 -2.03 -0.07 6.20
CA ALA A 257 -1.97 1.04 7.14
C ALA A 257 -3.36 1.39 7.64
N SER A 258 -3.49 1.52 8.96
CA SER A 258 -4.70 2.03 9.58
C SER A 258 -4.37 3.07 10.63
N GLY A 259 -5.27 4.03 10.79
CA GLY A 259 -5.13 5.07 11.81
C GLY A 259 -6.46 5.78 12.03
N TRP A 260 -6.71 6.14 13.28
CA TRP A 260 -7.94 6.80 13.69
C TRP A 260 -7.73 8.30 13.80
N ALA A 261 -8.74 9.09 13.45
CA ALA A 261 -8.78 10.49 13.84
C ALA A 261 -8.92 10.57 15.37
N PRO A 262 -8.10 11.37 16.08
CA PRO A 262 -8.12 11.41 17.54
C PRO A 262 -9.51 11.73 18.12
N HIS A 263 -9.91 11.00 19.15
CA HIS A 263 -11.13 11.27 19.90
C HIS A 263 -11.03 10.79 21.35
N GLU A 264 -11.74 11.45 22.27
CA GLU A 264 -11.62 11.19 23.71
C GLU A 264 -12.16 9.81 24.13
N SER A 265 -13.09 9.25 23.36
CA SER A 265 -13.66 7.91 23.62
C SER A 265 -12.71 6.76 23.28
N GLN A 266 -11.59 7.04 22.61
CA GLN A 266 -10.62 6.01 22.24
C GLN A 266 -9.92 5.51 23.50
N GLN A 267 -9.70 4.19 23.57
CA GLN A 267 -8.96 3.59 24.67
C GLN A 267 -7.55 4.20 24.73
N LYS A 268 -7.28 4.89 25.83
CA LYS A 268 -5.94 5.41 26.11
C LYS A 268 -5.07 4.25 26.59
N PRO A 269 -3.84 4.09 26.05
CA PRO A 269 -2.90 3.14 26.60
C PRO A 269 -2.77 3.34 28.11
N LEU A 270 -2.89 2.24 28.85
CA LEU A 270 -2.66 2.26 30.28
C LEU A 270 -1.25 2.81 30.56
N LYS A 271 -1.12 3.62 31.60
CA LYS A 271 0.21 4.11 32.03
C LYS A 271 1.10 2.89 32.29
N PRO A 272 2.37 2.87 31.86
CA PRO A 272 3.29 1.80 32.22
C PRO A 272 3.25 1.55 33.74
N GLY A 273 2.99 0.29 34.15
CA GLY A 273 2.85 -0.09 35.56
C GLY A 273 1.43 0.00 36.16
N SER A 274 0.39 0.33 35.38
CA SER A 274 -1.00 0.41 35.86
C SER A 274 -1.84 -0.87 35.67
N ALA A 275 -1.20 -2.01 35.45
CA ALA A 275 -1.88 -3.30 35.39
C ALA A 275 -2.48 -3.63 36.78
N THR A 276 -3.81 -3.64 36.86
CA THR A 276 -4.56 -3.94 38.10
C THR A 276 -4.87 -5.41 38.31
N ALA A 277 -4.66 -6.24 37.29
CA ALA A 277 -4.85 -7.69 37.33
C ALA A 277 -3.58 -8.39 36.83
N ARG A 278 -3.18 -9.47 37.51
CA ARG A 278 -2.04 -10.30 37.09
C ARG A 278 -2.49 -11.28 36.02
N LEU A 279 -1.66 -11.50 35.01
CA LEU A 279 -1.94 -12.44 33.94
C LEU A 279 -2.00 -13.88 34.47
N ALA A 280 -1.19 -14.21 35.49
CA ALA A 280 -1.29 -15.43 36.30
C ALA A 280 -2.71 -15.74 36.79
N ASP A 281 -3.42 -14.73 37.30
CA ASP A 281 -4.75 -14.88 37.88
C ASP A 281 -5.80 -15.14 36.80
N ALA A 282 -5.63 -14.56 35.61
CA ALA A 282 -6.52 -14.79 34.46
C ALA A 282 -6.30 -16.15 33.79
N LEU A 283 -5.09 -16.70 33.88
CA LEU A 283 -4.70 -17.96 33.24
C LEU A 283 -4.70 -19.16 34.22
N ASN A 284 -5.13 -18.97 35.47
CA ASN A 284 -5.04 -19.97 36.54
C ASN A 284 -3.64 -20.63 36.63
N THR A 285 -2.59 -19.85 36.36
CA THR A 285 -1.21 -20.36 36.33
C THR A 285 -0.37 -19.63 37.37
N ARG A 286 0.60 -20.34 37.96
CA ARG A 286 1.60 -19.70 38.82
C ARG A 286 2.64 -19.01 37.93
N GLU A 287 2.85 -17.72 38.17
CA GLU A 287 4.01 -17.00 37.64
C GLU A 287 5.27 -17.45 38.40
N TRP A 288 6.30 -17.80 37.65
CA TRP A 288 7.62 -18.12 38.17
C TRP A 288 8.52 -16.92 37.91
N SER A 289 9.21 -16.44 38.94
CA SER A 289 10.23 -15.41 38.76
C SER A 289 11.38 -15.98 37.91
N ALA A 290 12.03 -15.14 37.10
CA ALA A 290 13.20 -15.54 36.32
C ALA A 290 14.34 -16.00 37.26
N GLY A 291 14.38 -17.30 37.54
CA GLY A 291 15.29 -17.92 38.50
C GLY A 291 14.72 -19.12 39.27
N GLU A 292 13.39 -19.26 39.34
CA GLU A 292 12.74 -20.40 40.02
C GLU A 292 12.06 -21.28 38.98
N GLY A 293 12.68 -22.41 38.62
CA GLY A 293 12.03 -23.43 37.81
C GLY A 293 11.24 -24.43 38.69
N PRO A 294 10.23 -25.12 38.14
CA PRO A 294 9.57 -26.22 38.84
C PRO A 294 10.51 -27.44 38.84
N GLY A 295 11.32 -27.61 39.89
CA GLY A 295 12.13 -28.82 40.05
C GLY A 295 13.40 -28.64 40.87
N GLY A 296 13.26 -28.31 42.16
CA GLY A 296 14.33 -28.49 43.15
C GLY A 296 14.01 -29.69 44.05
N THR A 297 14.49 -30.88 43.71
CA THR A 297 14.65 -31.99 44.65
C THR A 297 16.11 -32.42 44.59
N GLY A 298 16.83 -32.19 45.70
CA GLY A 298 18.24 -32.48 45.89
C GLY A 298 18.92 -31.38 46.68
#